data_AF-A0A800IHH0-F1
#
_entry.id   AF-A0A800IHH0-F1
#
_cell.length_a   1.000
_cell.length_b   1.000
_cell.length_c   1.000
_cell.angle_alpha   90.00
_cell.angle_beta   90.00
_cell.angle_gamma   90.00
#
_symmetry.space_group_name_H-M   'P 1'
#
loop_
_entity.id
_entity.type
_entity.pdbx_description
1 polymer ?
#
loop_
_entity_poly.entity_id
_entity_poly.type
_entity_poly.pdbx_seq_one_letter_code
_entity_poly.pdbx_strand_id
1 'polypeptide(L)'
;MDTTGDGDWPTIMLPIRNSMEAETQLFVEKTIFDGDGTLKALLTDHHGYMSQETELIYGPDATILDGPTINWDYGGVYFSQGSQQSLTLYPTEYPSDQRAGILTQPSVLAVGSYTVHPAPIIRGKRILERVACQHLGVPPPGAEAAVPPDTNEAEGTNRERTVVATSADVCV
;
A
#
# COMPACT_ATOMS: atom_id res chain seq x y z
N MET A 1 -4.32 -28.67 0.01
CA MET A 1 -3.25 -27.66 0.11
C MET A 1 -2.53 -27.72 -1.21
N ASP A 2 -2.85 -26.78 -2.10
CA ASP A 2 -2.16 -26.62 -3.36
C ASP A 2 -0.83 -25.91 -3.04
N THR A 3 0.29 -26.61 -3.25
CA THR A 3 1.66 -26.12 -3.00
C THR A 3 2.26 -25.46 -4.24
N THR A 4 1.45 -25.27 -5.29
CA THR A 4 1.91 -24.63 -6.53
C THR A 4 2.20 -23.16 -6.24
N GLY A 5 3.48 -22.77 -6.32
CA GLY A 5 3.93 -21.39 -6.11
C GLY A 5 4.56 -21.10 -4.73
N ASP A 6 4.73 -22.09 -3.84
CA ASP A 6 5.32 -21.88 -2.50
C ASP A 6 6.76 -21.32 -2.55
N GLY A 7 7.49 -21.52 -3.65
CA GLY A 7 8.79 -20.89 -3.93
C GLY A 7 8.71 -19.63 -4.82
N ASP A 8 7.69 -19.53 -5.68
CA ASP A 8 7.56 -18.46 -6.67
C ASP A 8 7.04 -17.16 -6.03
N TRP A 9 6.05 -17.27 -5.13
CA TRP A 9 5.48 -16.10 -4.47
C TRP A 9 6.48 -15.36 -3.57
N PRO A 10 7.30 -16.04 -2.74
CA PRO A 10 8.39 -15.35 -2.03
C PRO A 10 9.37 -14.68 -2.99
N THR A 11 9.71 -15.33 -4.11
CA THR A 11 10.66 -14.80 -5.10
C THR A 11 10.16 -13.52 -5.75
N ILE A 12 8.85 -13.42 -6.03
CA ILE A 12 8.24 -12.23 -6.62
C ILE A 12 7.94 -11.16 -5.55
N MET A 13 7.37 -11.58 -4.42
CA MET A 13 6.84 -10.64 -3.43
C MET A 13 7.91 -10.05 -2.51
N LEU A 14 9.02 -10.74 -2.24
CA LEU A 14 10.06 -10.24 -1.35
C LEU A 14 10.74 -8.97 -1.91
N PRO A 15 11.21 -8.93 -3.18
CA PRO A 15 11.78 -7.71 -3.76
C PRO A 15 10.78 -6.54 -3.76
N ILE A 16 9.53 -6.81 -4.14
CA ILE A 16 8.45 -5.81 -4.15
C ILE A 16 8.23 -5.21 -2.74
N ARG A 17 8.08 -6.07 -1.73
CA ARG A 17 7.87 -5.62 -0.34
C ARG A 17 9.03 -4.76 0.16
N ASN A 18 10.26 -5.20 -0.10
CA ASN A 18 11.45 -4.46 0.32
C ASN A 18 11.59 -3.14 -0.44
N SER A 19 11.23 -3.09 -1.73
CA SER A 19 11.21 -1.84 -2.48
C SER A 19 10.19 -0.85 -1.92
N MET A 20 8.97 -1.31 -1.62
CA MET A 20 7.91 -0.47 -1.06
C MET A 20 8.28 0.04 0.34
N GLU A 21 8.93 -0.79 1.16
CA GLU A 21 9.44 -0.41 2.47
C GLU A 21 10.57 0.63 2.35
N ALA A 22 11.57 0.37 1.51
CA ALA A 22 12.69 1.28 1.26
C ALA A 22 12.21 2.65 0.78
N GLU A 23 11.27 2.69 -0.17
CA GLU A 23 10.66 3.93 -0.63
C GLU A 23 9.97 4.69 0.49
N THR A 24 9.22 4.01 1.36
CA THR A 24 8.52 4.67 2.48
C THR A 24 9.50 5.31 3.43
N GLN A 25 10.56 4.58 3.77
CA GLN A 25 11.60 5.07 4.68
C GLN A 25 12.33 6.26 4.06
N LEU A 26 12.76 6.14 2.80
CA LEU A 26 13.44 7.20 2.06
C LEU A 26 12.54 8.42 1.87
N PHE A 27 11.28 8.26 1.50
CA PHE A 27 10.33 9.35 1.36
C PHE A 27 10.22 10.14 2.67
N VAL A 28 10.02 9.46 3.80
CA VAL A 28 9.90 10.11 5.11
C VAL A 28 11.20 10.80 5.49
N GLU A 29 12.34 10.11 5.37
CA GLU A 29 13.66 10.67 5.69
C GLU A 29 13.95 11.92 4.86
N LYS A 30 13.80 11.83 3.53
CA LYS A 30 14.08 12.93 2.61
C LYS A 30 13.12 14.09 2.78
N THR A 31 11.83 13.83 2.94
CA THR A 31 10.85 14.89 3.18
C THR A 31 11.13 15.64 4.48
N ILE A 32 11.58 14.94 5.53
CA ILE A 32 11.83 15.52 6.84
C ILE A 32 13.17 16.26 6.91
N PHE A 33 14.25 15.64 6.43
CA PHE A 33 15.62 16.13 6.65
C PHE A 33 16.18 16.93 5.46
N ASP A 34 15.76 16.60 4.25
CA ASP A 34 16.27 17.23 3.02
C ASP A 34 15.23 18.15 2.33
N GLY A 35 13.96 18.04 2.74
CA GLY A 35 12.83 18.81 2.21
C GLY A 35 12.28 19.85 3.19
N ASP A 36 10.98 20.16 3.04
CA ASP A 36 10.30 21.20 3.84
C ASP A 36 10.16 20.86 5.32
N GLY A 37 10.29 19.58 5.72
CA GLY A 37 10.19 19.18 7.13
C GLY A 37 8.81 19.34 7.74
N THR A 38 7.76 19.52 6.93
CA THR A 38 6.39 19.78 7.40
C THR A 38 5.48 18.57 7.27
N LEU A 39 4.48 18.48 8.15
CA LEU A 39 3.39 17.50 8.00
C LEU A 39 2.65 17.69 6.68
N LYS A 40 2.52 18.93 6.19
CA LYS A 40 1.90 19.21 4.89
C LYS A 40 2.69 18.51 3.78
N ALA A 41 4.01 18.68 3.73
CA ALA A 41 4.86 18.00 2.75
C ALA A 41 4.72 16.48 2.83
N LEU A 42 4.77 15.88 4.04
CA LEU A 42 4.55 14.44 4.20
C LEU A 42 3.20 13.93 3.67
N LEU A 43 2.17 14.77 3.68
CA LEU A 43 0.81 14.43 3.24
C LEU A 43 0.51 14.81 1.79
N THR A 44 1.34 15.64 1.15
CA THR A 44 1.04 16.16 -0.20
C THR A 44 2.16 16.00 -1.21
N ASP A 45 3.40 15.73 -0.78
CA ASP A 45 4.51 15.55 -1.70
C ASP A 45 4.29 14.30 -2.56
N HIS A 46 4.46 14.46 -3.86
CA HIS A 46 4.28 13.44 -4.88
C HIS A 46 5.62 12.99 -5.48
N HIS A 47 6.73 13.34 -4.86
CA HIS A 47 8.05 12.78 -5.14
C HIS A 47 8.34 11.58 -4.25
N GLY A 48 9.18 10.68 -4.72
CA GLY A 48 9.59 9.51 -3.97
C GLY A 48 10.70 8.74 -4.67
N TYR A 49 10.73 7.44 -4.44
CA TYR A 49 11.72 6.55 -4.99
C TYR A 49 11.06 5.28 -5.50
N MET A 50 11.41 4.86 -6.71
CA MET A 50 10.89 3.64 -7.32
C MET A 50 12.05 2.72 -7.69
N SER A 51 11.86 1.41 -7.58
CA SER A 51 12.78 0.43 -8.16
C SER A 51 12.12 -0.28 -9.34
N GLN A 52 12.91 -1.01 -10.13
CA GLN A 52 12.38 -1.83 -11.22
C GLN A 52 11.32 -2.85 -10.73
N GLU A 53 11.45 -3.33 -9.50
CA GLU A 53 10.52 -4.32 -8.93
C GLU A 53 9.11 -3.74 -8.70
N THR A 54 8.98 -2.42 -8.51
CA THR A 54 7.71 -1.76 -8.23
C THR A 54 7.13 -0.99 -9.42
N GLU A 55 7.77 -1.05 -10.59
CA GLU A 55 7.33 -0.38 -11.82
C GLU A 55 5.89 -0.75 -12.20
N LEU A 56 5.52 -2.05 -12.07
CA LEU A 56 4.16 -2.52 -12.34
C LEU A 56 3.10 -1.98 -11.37
N ILE A 57 3.50 -1.55 -10.17
CA ILE A 57 2.59 -0.98 -9.16
C ILE A 57 2.35 0.50 -9.44
N TYR A 58 3.39 1.21 -9.89
CA TYR A 58 3.31 2.64 -10.16
C TYR A 58 2.74 2.96 -11.54
N GLY A 59 2.93 2.06 -12.51
CA GLY A 59 2.42 2.22 -13.85
C GLY A 59 3.23 3.22 -14.69
N PRO A 60 2.80 3.47 -15.94
CA PRO A 60 3.55 4.26 -16.91
C PRO A 60 3.59 5.76 -16.60
N ASP A 61 2.76 6.23 -15.67
CA ASP A 61 2.61 7.65 -15.37
C ASP A 61 3.67 8.17 -14.37
N ALA A 62 4.47 7.27 -13.78
CA ALA A 62 5.60 7.64 -12.93
C ALA A 62 6.78 8.11 -13.77
N THR A 63 7.34 9.28 -13.42
CA THR A 63 8.46 9.88 -14.14
C THR A 63 9.74 9.74 -13.32
N ILE A 64 10.69 8.92 -13.79
CA ILE A 64 12.02 8.84 -13.19
C ILE A 64 12.73 10.17 -13.43
N LEU A 65 13.27 10.74 -12.36
CA LEU A 65 13.97 12.01 -12.37
C LEU A 65 15.48 11.81 -12.51
N ASP A 66 16.16 12.83 -13.02
CA ASP A 66 17.62 12.89 -12.97
C ASP A 66 18.08 13.12 -11.52
N GLY A 67 18.90 12.21 -10.99
CA GLY A 67 19.41 12.34 -9.63
C GLY A 67 20.19 11.12 -9.14
N PRO A 68 20.73 11.17 -7.91
CA PRO A 68 21.47 10.06 -7.33
C PRO A 68 20.53 8.89 -7.05
N THR A 69 20.90 7.71 -7.55
CA THR A 69 20.24 6.45 -7.22
C THR A 69 20.68 5.95 -5.85
N ILE A 70 19.80 5.26 -5.13
CA ILE A 70 20.09 4.66 -3.82
C ILE A 70 20.12 3.15 -3.97
N ASN A 71 21.21 2.53 -3.52
CA ASN A 71 21.26 1.07 -3.38
C ASN A 71 20.76 0.68 -2.00
N TRP A 72 19.79 -0.24 -1.96
CA TRP A 72 19.15 -0.71 -0.75
C TRP A 72 19.37 -2.20 -0.58
N ASP A 73 20.19 -2.56 0.39
CA ASP A 73 20.51 -3.95 0.71
C ASP A 73 19.47 -4.54 1.65
N TYR A 74 18.96 -5.72 1.31
CA TYR A 74 17.99 -6.44 2.14
C TYR A 74 18.28 -7.94 2.20
N GLY A 75 17.87 -8.55 3.32
CA GLY A 75 17.94 -9.98 3.52
C GLY A 75 16.64 -10.65 3.09
N GLY A 76 16.75 -11.77 2.37
CA GLY A 76 15.63 -12.64 2.03
C GLY A 76 15.90 -14.09 2.44
N VAL A 77 14.83 -14.87 2.64
CA VAL A 77 14.93 -16.32 2.80
C VAL A 77 14.29 -16.98 1.60
N TYR A 78 15.09 -17.71 0.82
CA TYR A 78 14.64 -18.45 -0.36
C TYR A 78 15.02 -19.91 -0.17
N PHE A 79 14.06 -20.82 -0.35
CA PHE A 79 14.27 -22.27 -0.17
C PHE A 79 14.96 -22.61 1.17
N SER A 80 14.53 -21.94 2.25
CA SER A 80 15.11 -22.09 3.60
C SER A 80 16.59 -21.68 3.74
N GLN A 81 17.12 -20.89 2.80
CA GLN A 81 18.47 -20.31 2.88
C GLN A 81 18.42 -18.79 2.89
N GLY A 82 19.26 -18.18 3.73
CA GLY A 82 19.45 -16.73 3.76
C GLY A 82 20.21 -16.25 2.52
N SER A 83 19.72 -15.19 1.90
CA SER A 83 20.34 -14.53 0.75
C SER A 83 20.34 -13.03 0.97
N GLN A 84 21.46 -12.38 0.62
CA GLN A 84 21.55 -10.93 0.57
C GLN A 84 21.25 -10.48 -0.86
N GLN A 85 20.37 -9.50 -0.99
CA GLN A 85 19.96 -8.91 -2.26
C GLN A 85 20.07 -7.39 -2.15
N SER A 86 20.09 -6.72 -3.30
CA SER A 86 20.16 -5.26 -3.40
C SER A 86 19.14 -4.76 -4.40
N LEU A 87 18.48 -3.64 -4.09
CA LEU A 87 17.60 -2.90 -5.00
C LEU A 87 18.28 -1.59 -5.38
N THR A 88 18.08 -1.14 -6.62
CA THR A 88 18.41 0.22 -7.01
C THR A 88 17.13 1.05 -7.07
N LEU A 89 17.08 2.09 -6.26
CA LEU A 89 15.98 3.04 -6.20
C LEU A 89 16.33 4.32 -6.95
N TYR A 90 15.42 4.72 -7.83
CA TYR A 90 15.52 5.92 -8.67
C TYR A 90 14.61 7.01 -8.12
N PRO A 91 15.08 8.26 -7.99
CA PRO A 91 14.21 9.37 -7.65
C PRO A 91 13.11 9.48 -8.70
N THR A 92 11.87 9.63 -8.27
CA THR A 92 10.69 9.53 -9.14
C THR A 92 9.65 10.56 -8.73
N GLU A 93 8.99 11.18 -9.71
CA GLU A 93 7.80 12.01 -9.54
C GLU A 93 6.56 11.22 -9.95
N TYR A 94 5.50 11.29 -9.14
CA TYR A 94 4.23 10.62 -9.38
C TYR A 94 3.12 11.61 -9.74
N PRO A 95 2.09 11.20 -10.50
CA PRO A 95 0.94 12.06 -10.76
C PRO A 95 0.23 12.44 -9.45
N SER A 96 0.21 13.74 -9.14
CA SER A 96 -0.34 14.26 -7.87
C SER A 96 -1.83 13.96 -7.64
N ASP A 97 -2.59 13.70 -8.70
CA ASP A 97 -4.00 13.30 -8.65
C ASP A 97 -4.20 11.81 -8.34
N GLN A 98 -3.16 11.00 -8.52
CA GLN A 98 -3.16 9.56 -8.21
C GLN A 98 -2.40 9.26 -6.91
N ARG A 99 -1.33 10.00 -6.62
CA ARG A 99 -0.42 9.76 -5.49
C ARG A 99 0.05 11.08 -4.89
N ALA A 100 -0.25 11.27 -3.61
CA ALA A 100 0.17 12.42 -2.83
C ALA A 100 0.41 11.99 -1.38
N GLY A 101 1.65 12.11 -0.95
CA GLY A 101 2.08 11.86 0.42
C GLY A 101 2.01 10.41 0.87
N ILE A 102 2.43 10.22 2.12
CA ILE A 102 2.65 8.91 2.75
C ILE A 102 1.40 8.01 2.75
N LEU A 103 0.19 8.57 2.83
CA LEU A 103 -1.05 7.79 2.91
C LEU A 103 -1.46 7.13 1.59
N THR A 104 -0.86 7.56 0.48
CA THR A 104 -1.11 7.00 -0.86
C THR A 104 -0.03 6.02 -1.31
N GLN A 105 1.01 5.82 -0.48
CA GLN A 105 2.06 4.86 -0.79
C GLN A 105 1.54 3.43 -0.76
N PRO A 106 1.96 2.57 -1.71
CA PRO A 106 1.55 1.16 -1.75
C PRO A 106 1.84 0.42 -0.45
N SER A 107 2.93 0.74 0.26
CA SER A 107 3.31 0.11 1.53
C SER A 107 2.21 0.30 2.58
N VAL A 108 1.72 1.54 2.69
CA VAL A 108 0.66 1.96 3.60
C VAL A 108 -0.68 1.38 3.16
N LEU A 109 -1.00 1.43 1.86
CA LEU A 109 -2.22 0.86 1.32
C LEU A 109 -2.28 -0.67 1.44
N ALA A 110 -1.12 -1.35 1.41
CA ALA A 110 -1.03 -2.78 1.61
C ALA A 110 -1.37 -3.19 3.05
N VAL A 111 -1.16 -2.31 4.04
CA VAL A 111 -1.51 -2.58 5.44
C VAL A 111 -3.01 -2.81 5.58
N GLY A 112 -3.38 -4.02 6.03
CA GLY A 112 -4.78 -4.41 6.19
C GLY A 112 -5.47 -4.83 4.89
N SER A 113 -4.72 -5.12 3.83
CA SER A 113 -5.24 -5.78 2.62
C SER A 113 -5.32 -7.29 2.80
N TYR A 114 -6.37 -7.91 2.27
CA TYR A 114 -6.47 -9.37 2.16
C TYR A 114 -6.24 -9.84 0.72
N THR A 115 -5.95 -11.12 0.57
CA THR A 115 -5.55 -11.76 -0.68
C THR A 115 -6.69 -11.88 -1.69
N VAL A 116 -7.92 -12.13 -1.22
CA VAL A 116 -9.08 -12.37 -2.08
C VAL A 116 -9.91 -11.10 -2.26
N HIS A 117 -10.08 -10.32 -1.20
CA HIS A 117 -10.84 -9.06 -1.22
C HIS A 117 -10.09 -7.94 -0.49
N PRO A 118 -9.77 -6.81 -1.14
CA PRO A 118 -9.33 -5.60 -0.48
C PRO A 118 -10.32 -5.20 0.62
N ALA A 119 -9.82 -4.78 1.79
CA ALA A 119 -10.63 -4.33 2.91
C ALA A 119 -10.57 -2.80 3.06
N PRO A 120 -11.27 -2.03 2.21
CA PRO A 120 -11.24 -0.57 2.25
C PRO A 120 -11.73 0.00 3.59
N ILE A 121 -12.72 -0.65 4.22
CA ILE A 121 -13.27 -0.25 5.52
C ILE A 121 -12.21 -0.33 6.62
N ILE A 122 -11.41 -1.41 6.65
CA ILE A 122 -10.36 -1.59 7.66
C ILE A 122 -9.25 -0.57 7.47
N ARG A 123 -8.87 -0.27 6.22
CA ARG A 123 -7.90 0.80 5.91
C ARG A 123 -8.42 2.16 6.39
N GLY A 124 -9.68 2.49 6.07
CA GLY A 124 -10.32 3.73 6.54
C GLY A 124 -10.38 3.83 8.07
N LYS A 125 -10.81 2.75 8.75
CA LYS A 125 -10.80 2.64 10.21
C LYS A 125 -9.42 2.93 10.80
N ARG A 126 -8.35 2.36 10.20
CA ARG A 126 -6.98 2.58 10.64
C ARG A 126 -6.59 4.06 10.56
N ILE A 127 -6.95 4.75 9.48
CA ILE A 127 -6.69 6.19 9.33
C ILE A 127 -7.45 6.98 10.40
N LEU A 128 -8.74 6.70 10.60
CA LEU A 128 -9.54 7.38 11.60
C LEU A 128 -8.97 7.20 13.01
N GLU A 129 -8.57 5.97 13.39
CA GLU A 129 -8.05 5.68 14.72
C GLU A 129 -6.60 6.16 14.93
N ARG A 130 -5.72 6.00 13.94
CA ARG A 130 -4.27 6.22 14.10
C ARG A 130 -3.80 7.60 13.66
N VAL A 131 -4.52 8.24 12.73
CA VAL A 131 -4.16 9.56 12.20
C VAL A 131 -5.11 10.61 12.75
N ALA A 132 -6.42 10.39 12.64
CA ALA A 132 -7.43 11.34 13.14
C ALA A 132 -7.76 11.17 14.64
N CYS A 133 -7.18 10.17 15.31
CA CYS A 133 -7.39 9.87 16.72
C CYS A 133 -8.87 9.69 17.12
N GLN A 134 -9.70 9.19 16.20
CA GLN A 134 -11.12 8.93 16.42
C GLN A 134 -11.34 7.51 16.91
N HIS A 135 -12.04 7.36 18.04
CA HIS A 135 -12.47 6.06 18.53
C HIS A 135 -13.78 5.67 17.86
N LEU A 136 -13.74 4.65 17.00
CA LEU A 136 -14.93 4.02 16.46
C LEU A 136 -15.43 3.01 17.49
N GLY A 137 -16.59 3.26 18.08
CA GLY A 137 -17.22 2.38 19.05
C GLY A 137 -17.64 1.03 18.44
N VAL A 138 -18.49 0.30 19.15
CA VAL A 138 -19.06 -0.95 18.62
C VAL A 138 -19.96 -0.60 17.42
N PRO A 139 -19.88 -1.34 16.30
CA PRO A 139 -20.79 -1.14 15.18
C PRO A 139 -22.25 -1.24 15.64
N PRO A 140 -23.18 -0.52 14.97
CA PRO A 140 -24.59 -0.60 15.31
C PRO A 140 -25.12 -2.02 15.12
N PRO A 141 -26.15 -2.44 15.89
CA PRO A 141 -26.75 -3.77 15.73
C PRO A 141 -27.19 -4.02 14.28
N GLY A 142 -26.81 -5.16 13.70
CA GLY A 142 -27.18 -5.54 12.33
C GLY A 142 -26.25 -5.02 11.23
N ALA A 143 -25.16 -4.33 11.57
CA ALA A 143 -24.16 -3.88 10.58
C ALA A 143 -23.53 -5.05 9.80
N GLU A 144 -23.39 -6.21 10.44
CA GLU A 144 -22.91 -7.44 9.83
C GLU A 144 -23.82 -7.98 8.71
N ALA A 145 -25.11 -7.66 8.74
CA ALA A 145 -26.07 -8.10 7.72
C ALA A 145 -25.96 -7.31 6.40
N ALA A 146 -25.25 -6.16 6.42
CA ALA A 146 -25.00 -5.35 5.25
C ALA A 146 -23.77 -5.80 4.45
N VAL A 147 -23.02 -6.79 4.93
CA VAL A 147 -21.83 -7.29 4.23
C VAL A 147 -22.27 -8.09 2.98
N PRO A 148 -21.77 -7.76 1.77
CA PRO A 148 -22.07 -8.51 0.57
C PRO A 148 -21.58 -9.95 0.72
N PRO A 149 -22.28 -10.95 0.14
CA PRO A 149 -21.84 -12.33 0.18
C PRO A 149 -20.40 -12.46 -0.35
N ASP A 150 -19.60 -13.25 0.37
CA ASP A 150 -18.20 -13.51 0.05
C ASP A 150 -18.09 -14.88 -0.61
N THR A 151 -18.54 -14.95 -1.86
CA THR A 151 -18.50 -16.15 -2.69
C THR A 151 -17.58 -15.93 -3.88
N ASN A 152 -16.98 -17.00 -4.41
CA ASN A 152 -16.16 -16.92 -5.63
C ASN A 152 -16.96 -16.49 -6.88
N GLU A 153 -18.30 -16.49 -6.78
CA GLU A 153 -19.25 -16.04 -7.80
C GLU A 153 -19.66 -14.58 -7.61
N ALA A 154 -19.15 -13.90 -6.57
CA ALA A 154 -19.46 -12.49 -6.33
C ALA A 154 -18.86 -11.62 -7.44
N GLU A 155 -19.71 -11.19 -8.37
CA GLU A 155 -19.35 -10.30 -9.47
C GLU A 155 -19.23 -8.83 -8.99
N GLY A 156 -18.39 -8.06 -9.69
CA GLY A 156 -18.21 -6.63 -9.46
C GLY A 156 -16.87 -6.26 -8.82
N THR A 157 -16.49 -5.01 -9.03
CA THR A 157 -15.31 -4.41 -8.40
C THR A 157 -15.51 -4.27 -6.88
N ASN A 158 -14.42 -4.24 -6.12
CA ASN A 158 -14.49 -4.00 -4.68
C ASN A 158 -15.14 -2.66 -4.32
N ARG A 159 -15.03 -1.67 -5.21
CA ARG A 159 -15.74 -0.39 -5.09
C ARG A 159 -17.25 -0.62 -5.14
N GLU A 160 -17.76 -1.30 -6.16
CA GLU A 160 -19.20 -1.58 -6.30
C GLU A 160 -19.73 -2.39 -5.12
N ARG A 161 -19.00 -3.43 -4.70
CA ARG A 161 -19.37 -4.23 -3.52
C ARG A 161 -19.43 -3.39 -2.24
N THR A 162 -18.47 -2.50 -2.03
CA THR A 162 -18.47 -1.60 -0.85
C THR A 162 -19.65 -0.64 -0.90
N VAL A 163 -19.97 -0.07 -2.07
CA VAL A 163 -21.13 0.83 -2.23
C VAL A 163 -22.42 0.11 -1.85
N VAL A 164 -22.63 -1.11 -2.34
CA VAL A 164 -23.80 -1.94 -1.97
C VAL A 164 -23.85 -2.19 -0.46
N ALA A 165 -22.70 -2.48 0.15
CA ALA A 165 -22.62 -2.72 1.59
C ALA A 165 -22.97 -1.50 2.44
N THR A 166 -22.63 -0.31 1.96
CA THR A 166 -22.79 0.95 2.71
C THR A 166 -24.01 1.77 2.29
N SER A 167 -24.77 1.33 1.29
CA SER A 167 -25.94 2.06 0.78
C SER A 167 -27.24 1.78 1.54
N ALA A 168 -27.22 0.87 2.54
CA ALA A 168 -28.41 0.55 3.31
C ALA A 168 -28.78 1.69 4.27
N ASP A 169 -30.10 1.95 4.41
CA ASP A 169 -30.68 2.96 5.33
C ASP A 169 -30.38 2.73 6.82
N VAL A 170 -29.61 1.69 7.15
CA VAL A 170 -29.19 1.35 8.52
C VAL A 170 -28.03 2.26 9.00
N CYS A 171 -27.31 2.89 8.07
CA CYS A 171 -26.25 3.86 8.36
C CYS A 171 -26.80 5.30 8.34
N VAL A 172 -27.62 5.66 9.32
CA VAL A 172 -28.09 7.05 9.56
C VAL A 172 -27.21 7.75 10.57
#